data_AF-A0A7W0ZZ91-F1
#
_entry.id   AF-A0A7W0ZZ91-F1
#
_cell.length_a   1.000
_cell.length_b   1.000
_cell.length_c   1.000
_cell.angle_alpha   90.00
_cell.angle_beta   90.00
_cell.angle_gamma   90.00
#
_symmetry.space_group_name_H-M   'P 1'
#
loop_
_entity.id
_entity.type
_entity.pdbx_description
1 polymer ?
#
loop_
_entity_poly.entity_id
_entity_poly.type
_entity_poly.pdbx_seq_one_letter_code
_entity_poly.pdbx_strand_id
1 'polypeptide(L)'
;MRKTGICPKCNHDHTLLVDRLADTGDYDTVIRDMHLAIVHKGEGWFGDEKLGRAGQLSAVVCRACGFTELYVKDPERIPADGNTIVERGPAPSTGPHR
;
A
#
# COMPACT_ATOMS: atom_id res chain seq x y z
N MET A 1 0.08 8.04 12.66
CA MET A 1 0.87 7.18 13.56
C MET A 1 2.34 7.06 13.17
N ARG A 2 2.71 6.78 11.90
CA ARG A 2 4.11 6.49 11.54
C ARG A 2 5.15 7.56 11.91
N LYS A 3 4.77 8.84 11.82
CA LYS A 3 5.66 9.96 12.18
C LYS A 3 5.63 10.31 13.67
N THR A 4 4.46 10.19 14.29
CA THR A 4 4.19 10.76 15.62
C THR A 4 4.15 9.73 16.74
N GLY A 5 3.99 8.45 16.41
CA GLY A 5 3.65 7.39 17.37
C GLY A 5 2.20 7.44 17.89
N ILE A 6 1.46 8.54 17.64
CA ILE A 6 0.11 8.76 18.18
C ILE A 6 -0.98 8.29 17.20
N CYS A 7 -1.96 7.56 17.72
CA CYS A 7 -3.15 7.13 16.99
C CYS A 7 -4.13 8.29 16.77
N PRO A 8 -4.49 8.63 15.52
CA PRO A 8 -5.42 9.74 15.26
C PRO A 8 -6.88 9.40 15.65
N LYS A 9 -7.20 8.12 15.81
CA LYS A 9 -8.57 7.67 16.16
C LYS A 9 -8.85 7.75 17.66
N CYS A 10 -7.87 7.43 18.52
CA CYS A 10 -8.09 7.31 19.96
C CYS A 10 -7.05 8.04 20.82
N ASN A 11 -6.11 8.76 20.21
CA ASN A 11 -5.04 9.51 20.85
C ASN A 11 -4.06 8.70 21.72
N HIS A 12 -4.06 7.38 21.59
CA HIS A 12 -3.11 6.50 22.28
C HIS A 12 -1.74 6.48 21.58
N ASP A 13 -0.65 6.33 22.33
CA ASP A 13 0.74 6.43 21.85
C ASP A 13 1.44 5.07 21.65
N HIS A 14 0.79 3.97 22.04
CA HIS A 14 1.30 2.63 21.76
C HIS A 14 0.88 2.13 20.37
N THR A 15 1.86 2.06 19.47
CA THR A 15 1.68 1.59 18.08
C THR A 15 2.70 0.51 17.71
N LEU A 16 2.37 -0.31 16.71
CA LEU A 16 3.25 -1.29 16.10
C LEU A 16 3.61 -0.86 14.70
N LEU A 17 4.89 -0.90 14.35
CA LEU A 17 5.34 -0.83 12.97
C LEU A 17 5.42 -2.25 12.39
N VAL A 18 4.73 -2.48 11.29
CA VAL A 18 4.78 -3.72 10.51
C VAL A 18 5.46 -3.39 9.18
N ASP A 19 6.75 -3.72 9.06
CA ASP A 19 7.57 -3.33 7.90
C ASP A 19 7.13 -4.01 6.59
N ARG A 20 6.62 -5.25 6.70
CA ARG A 20 6.13 -6.03 5.55
C ARG A 20 4.84 -6.73 5.94
N LEU A 21 3.79 -6.51 5.16
CA LEU A 21 2.54 -7.23 5.29
C LEU A 21 2.63 -8.54 4.50
N ALA A 22 2.13 -9.63 5.08
CA ALA A 22 2.06 -10.93 4.42
C ALA A 22 0.79 -11.02 3.57
N ASP A 23 0.95 -11.44 2.31
CA ASP A 23 -0.09 -11.93 1.43
C ASP A 23 -0.15 -13.46 1.57
N THR A 24 -1.18 -13.94 2.27
CA THR A 24 -1.49 -15.35 2.45
C THR A 24 -2.61 -15.70 1.48
N GLY A 25 -2.25 -15.90 0.20
CA GLY A 25 -3.24 -16.28 -0.82
C GLY A 25 -4.02 -17.55 -0.43
N ASP A 26 -5.24 -17.69 -0.96
CA ASP A 26 -6.23 -18.67 -0.48
C ASP A 26 -5.83 -20.16 -0.58
N TYR A 27 -4.78 -20.50 -1.35
CA TYR A 27 -4.42 -21.90 -1.66
C TYR A 27 -2.92 -22.21 -1.63
N ASP A 28 -2.07 -21.28 -1.18
CA ASP A 28 -0.62 -21.47 -1.14
C ASP A 28 -0.08 -21.35 0.29
N THR A 29 0.84 -22.24 0.67
CA THR A 29 1.55 -22.19 1.96
C THR A 29 2.70 -21.19 1.98
N VAL A 30 3.03 -20.60 0.82
CA VAL A 30 4.10 -19.61 0.69
C VAL A 30 3.61 -18.25 1.17
N ILE A 31 4.24 -17.75 2.24
CA ILE A 31 4.09 -16.37 2.68
C ILE A 31 4.81 -15.46 1.68
N ARG A 32 4.07 -14.55 1.04
CA ARG A 32 4.62 -13.55 0.12
C ARG A 32 4.45 -12.16 0.73
N ASP A 33 5.27 -11.21 0.32
CA ASP A 33 5.04 -9.82 0.70
C ASP A 33 3.83 -9.27 -0.07
N MET A 34 2.95 -8.57 0.63
CA MET A 34 1.77 -7.93 0.04
C MET A 34 2.17 -6.67 -0.73
N HIS A 35 1.57 -6.49 -1.90
CA HIS A 35 1.82 -5.37 -2.81
C HIS A 35 0.50 -4.73 -3.23
N LEU A 36 0.55 -3.49 -3.71
CA LEU A 36 -0.58 -2.91 -4.44
C LEU A 36 -0.81 -3.70 -5.74
N ALA A 37 -2.05 -4.11 -5.99
CA ALA A 37 -2.42 -4.71 -7.27
C ALA A 37 -2.58 -3.62 -8.34
N ILE A 38 -2.06 -3.88 -9.54
CA ILE A 38 -2.27 -3.05 -10.73
C ILE A 38 -3.04 -3.87 -11.75
N VAL A 39 -4.06 -3.29 -12.38
CA VAL A 39 -4.81 -3.94 -13.46
C VAL A 39 -4.31 -3.38 -14.80
N HIS A 40 -3.65 -4.22 -15.58
CA HIS A 40 -3.24 -3.91 -16.94
C HIS A 40 -4.35 -4.34 -17.91
N LYS A 41 -5.11 -3.40 -18.45
CA LYS A 41 -6.22 -3.69 -19.38
C LYS A 41 -5.71 -3.78 -20.81
N GLY A 42 -6.07 -4.85 -21.53
CA GLY A 42 -5.80 -4.98 -22.96
C GLY A 42 -4.36 -5.33 -23.37
N GLU A 43 -3.49 -5.67 -22.41
CA GLU A 43 -2.11 -6.09 -22.68
C GLU A 43 -1.97 -7.62 -22.93
N GLY A 44 -3.04 -8.39 -22.81
CA GLY A 44 -3.06 -9.82 -23.15
C GLY A 44 -3.16 -10.08 -24.65
N TRP A 45 -2.68 -11.24 -25.11
CA TRP A 45 -2.76 -11.67 -26.52
C TRP A 45 -4.21 -11.66 -27.07
N PHE A 46 -5.21 -11.84 -26.20
CA PHE A 46 -6.64 -11.81 -26.53
C PHE A 46 -7.39 -10.59 -25.95
N GLY A 47 -6.68 -9.57 -25.47
CA GLY A 47 -7.30 -8.40 -24.83
C GLY A 47 -7.69 -8.62 -23.37
N ASP A 48 -7.25 -9.72 -22.75
CA ASP A 48 -7.52 -10.03 -21.35
C ASP A 48 -6.85 -9.03 -20.39
N GLU A 49 -7.47 -8.81 -19.23
CA GLU A 49 -6.90 -8.05 -18.12
C GLU A 49 -5.80 -8.87 -17.43
N LYS A 50 -4.65 -8.24 -17.17
CA LYS A 50 -3.52 -8.86 -16.46
C LYS A 50 -3.29 -8.16 -15.13
N LEU A 51 -3.15 -8.94 -14.06
CA LEU A 51 -2.78 -8.40 -12.76
C LEU A 51 -1.25 -8.25 -12.64
N GLY A 52 -0.82 -7.02 -12.40
CA GLY A 52 0.53 -6.63 -12.01
C GLY A 52 0.60 -6.33 -10.51
N ARG A 53 1.82 -6.05 -10.04
CA ARG A 53 2.11 -5.67 -8.65
C ARG A 53 3.02 -4.45 -8.66
N ALA A 54 2.72 -3.45 -7.84
CA ALA A 54 3.67 -2.38 -7.52
C ALA A 54 3.65 -2.09 -6.02
N GLY A 55 4.76 -1.59 -5.52
CA GLY A 55 4.88 -1.04 -4.18
C GLY A 55 4.56 -2.03 -3.05
N GLN A 56 5.58 -2.47 -2.32
CA GLN A 56 5.39 -3.32 -1.14
C GLN A 56 4.63 -2.54 -0.06
N LEU A 57 3.64 -3.20 0.57
CA LEU A 57 2.86 -2.62 1.65
C LEU A 57 3.53 -2.80 3.01
N SER A 58 3.41 -1.77 3.83
CA SER A 58 3.77 -1.72 5.25
C SER A 58 2.61 -1.09 6.03
N ALA A 59 2.59 -1.27 7.35
CA ALA A 59 1.52 -0.73 8.17
C ALA A 59 2.01 -0.18 9.51
N VAL A 60 1.22 0.71 10.09
CA VAL A 60 1.29 1.04 11.51
C VAL A 60 -0.06 0.76 12.16
N VAL A 61 -0.05 0.01 13.26
CA VAL A 61 -1.27 -0.46 13.94
C VAL A 61 -1.30 0.07 15.37
N CYS A 62 -2.41 0.71 15.77
CA CYS A 62 -2.63 1.10 17.16
C CYS A 62 -2.97 -0.13 18.02
N ARG A 63 -2.24 -0.33 19.12
CA ARG A 63 -2.49 -1.44 20.06
C ARG A 63 -3.79 -1.29 20.84
N ALA A 64 -4.27 -0.07 21.06
CA ALA A 64 -5.46 0.17 21.87
C ALA A 64 -6.77 -0.04 21.08
N CYS A 65 -6.88 0.52 19.87
CA CYS A 65 -8.14 0.53 19.13
C CYS A 65 -8.10 -0.19 17.77
N GLY A 66 -6.96 -0.77 17.39
CA GLY A 66 -6.77 -1.51 16.13
C GLY A 66 -6.76 -0.65 14.87
N PHE A 67 -6.84 0.69 14.99
CA PHE A 67 -6.72 1.58 13.83
C PHE A 67 -5.40 1.31 13.10
N THR A 68 -5.48 1.15 11.78
CA THR A 68 -4.35 0.75 10.94
C THR A 68 -4.15 1.78 9.84
N GLU A 69 -2.93 2.29 9.72
CA GLU A 69 -2.48 3.12 8.60
C GLU A 69 -1.65 2.24 7.67
N LEU A 70 -2.00 2.19 6.37
CA LEU A 70 -1.24 1.49 5.34
C LEU A 70 -0.33 2.45 4.59
N TYR A 71 0.85 1.97 4.23
CA TYR A 71 1.87 2.70 3.50
C TYR A 71 2.42 1.83 2.38
N VAL A 72 2.83 2.47 1.29
CA VAL A 72 3.45 1.81 0.16
C VAL A 72 4.92 2.26 0.05
N LYS A 73 5.83 1.30 -0.17
CA LYS A 73 7.24 1.57 -0.52
C LYS A 73 7.33 1.87 -2.01
N ASP A 74 8.26 2.74 -2.39
CA ASP A 74 8.52 3.16 -3.78
C ASP A 74 7.25 3.63 -4.53
N PRO A 75 6.50 4.62 -3.99
CA PRO A 75 5.23 5.08 -4.57
C PRO A 75 5.38 5.60 -6.01
N GLU A 76 6.56 6.07 -6.41
CA GLU A 76 6.88 6.51 -7.76
C GLU A 76 6.79 5.40 -8.83
N ARG A 77 6.73 4.13 -8.40
CA ARG A 77 6.59 2.98 -9.30
C ARG A 77 5.13 2.60 -9.57
N ILE A 78 4.18 3.28 -8.95
CA ILE A 78 2.75 3.03 -9.13
C ILE A 78 2.27 3.82 -10.35
N PRO A 79 1.80 3.16 -11.42
CA PRO A 79 1.31 3.86 -12.60
C PRO A 79 -0.06 4.48 -12.32
N ALA A 80 -0.23 5.75 -12.71
CA ALA A 80 -1.54 6.35 -12.80
C ALA A 80 -2.20 5.91 -14.12
N ASP A 81 -3.18 5.02 -14.05
CA ASP A 81 -3.91 4.51 -15.22
C ASP A 81 -5.12 5.39 -15.60
N GLY A 82 -5.46 6.37 -14.74
CA GLY A 82 -6.61 7.27 -14.93
C GLY A 82 -7.97 6.61 -14.72
N ASN A 83 -8.00 5.35 -14.28
CA ASN A 83 -9.22 4.56 -14.07
C ASN A 83 -9.26 3.98 -12.65
N THR A 84 -8.41 2.99 -12.39
CA THR A 84 -8.31 2.31 -11.09
C THR A 84 -7.38 3.06 -10.14
N ILE A 85 -6.40 3.77 -10.70
CA ILE A 85 -5.39 4.56 -10.01
C ILE A 85 -5.39 5.96 -10.62
N VAL A 86 -5.96 6.91 -9.86
CA VAL A 86 -6.12 8.31 -10.29
C VAL A 86 -5.25 9.22 -9.42
N GLU A 87 -4.41 10.04 -10.05
CA GLU A 87 -3.66 11.09 -9.34
C GLU A 87 -4.61 12.14 -8.76
N ARG A 88 -4.34 12.56 -7.52
CA ARG A 88 -5.12 13.57 -6.81
C ARG A 88 -4.18 14.60 -6.21
N GLY A 89 -4.45 15.87 -6.48
CA GLY A 89 -3.67 16.99 -5.96
C GLY A 89 -2.48 17.37 -6.85
N PRO A 90 -1.70 18.38 -6.45
CA PRO A 90 -0.49 18.77 -7.18
C PRO A 90 0.53 17.63 -7.12
N ALA A 91 1.37 17.53 -8.17
CA ALA A 91 2.52 16.65 -8.14
C ALA A 91 3.33 16.94 -6.86
N PRO A 92 3.81 15.90 -6.15
CA PRO A 92 4.65 16.11 -4.98
C PRO A 92 5.84 16.99 -5.37
N SER A 93 6.10 18.04 -4.59
CA SER A 93 7.29 18.86 -4.81
C SER A 93 8.52 17.98 -4.66
N THR A 94 9.59 18.26 -5.40
CA THR A 94 10.87 17.56 -5.31
C THR A 94 11.49 17.80 -3.92
N GLY A 95 11.03 17.05 -2.93
CA GLY A 95 11.46 17.09 -1.55
C GLY A 95 11.17 15.74 -0.89
N PRO A 96 11.89 15.38 0.18
CA PRO A 96 11.73 14.07 0.79
C PRO A 96 10.38 13.99 1.50
N HIS A 97 9.37 13.46 0.80
CA HIS A 97 8.17 12.91 1.43
C HIS A 97 8.59 11.60 2.12
N ARG A 98 9.19 11.72 3.31
CA ARG A 98 9.49 10.60 4.22
C ARG A 98 8.60 10.72 5.45
#